data_AF-A0A1A6HQX6-F1
#
_entry.id   AF-A0A1A6HQX6-F1
#
_cell.length_a   1.000
_cell.length_b   1.000
_cell.length_c   1.000
_cell.angle_alpha   90.00
_cell.angle_beta   90.00
_cell.angle_gamma   90.00
#
_symmetry.space_group_name_H-M   'P 1'
#
loop_
_entity.id
_entity.type
_entity.pdbx_description
1 polymer ?
#
loop_
_entity_poly.entity_id
_entity_poly.type
_entity_poly.pdbx_seq_one_letter_code
_entity_poly.pdbx_strand_id
1 'polypeptide(L)'
;MASPGSWWLLALSLLPWCCAAWELRHLNPPSPPPLVIWHGMGDSCCNPISMGAIKKMVEKEIPGIYVLSLEIGKNMIEDVENSFFLNVNSQVTIVCQILEKDPKLQQGYNAIGFSQGGQFL
;
A
#
# COMPACT_ATOMS: atom_id res chain seq x y z
N MET A 1 -55.85 -52.60 -13.69
CA MET A 1 -54.76 -52.56 -12.69
C MET A 1 -53.43 -52.35 -13.43
N ALA A 2 -52.92 -51.12 -13.44
CA ALA A 2 -51.51 -50.76 -13.59
C ALA A 2 -51.37 -49.26 -13.28
N SER A 3 -50.44 -48.92 -12.41
CA SER A 3 -50.32 -47.67 -11.63
C SER A 3 -49.67 -46.50 -12.40
N PRO A 4 -49.98 -45.22 -12.07
CA PRO A 4 -49.24 -44.06 -12.57
C PRO A 4 -47.98 -43.84 -11.71
N GLY A 5 -46.82 -44.23 -12.22
CA GLY A 5 -45.54 -44.17 -11.51
C GLY A 5 -44.64 -43.02 -11.97
N SER A 6 -44.59 -41.97 -11.15
CA SER A 6 -43.40 -41.18 -10.81
C SER A 6 -42.49 -40.66 -11.94
N TRP A 7 -42.79 -39.45 -12.43
CA TRP A 7 -41.88 -38.62 -13.23
C TRP A 7 -41.15 -37.55 -12.38
N TRP A 8 -40.94 -37.80 -11.09
CA TRP A 8 -40.41 -36.79 -10.15
C TRP A 8 -38.92 -36.92 -9.79
N LEU A 9 -38.12 -37.72 -10.50
CA LEU A 9 -36.75 -38.06 -10.03
C LEU A 9 -35.59 -37.73 -10.98
N LEU A 10 -35.72 -36.77 -11.90
CA LEU A 10 -34.59 -36.34 -12.73
C LEU A 10 -34.44 -34.81 -12.80
N ALA A 11 -34.41 -34.13 -11.65
CA ALA A 11 -34.15 -32.69 -11.61
C ALA A 11 -33.22 -32.26 -10.47
N LEU A 12 -32.18 -33.06 -10.14
CA LEU A 12 -31.32 -32.78 -8.98
C LEU A 12 -29.81 -33.00 -9.23
N SER A 13 -29.33 -32.89 -10.47
CA SER A 13 -27.89 -33.03 -10.76
C SER A 13 -27.20 -31.78 -11.34
N LEU A 14 -27.87 -30.62 -11.41
CA LEU A 14 -27.26 -29.36 -11.88
C LEU A 14 -26.98 -28.32 -10.78
N LEU A 15 -26.97 -28.74 -9.52
CA LEU A 15 -26.72 -27.86 -8.37
C LEU A 15 -25.29 -27.86 -7.76
N PRO A 16 -24.19 -28.44 -8.33
CA PRO A 16 -22.87 -28.20 -7.75
C PRO A 16 -22.17 -26.95 -8.29
N TRP A 17 -22.61 -26.38 -9.43
CA TRP A 17 -21.81 -25.35 -10.10
C TRP A 17 -22.08 -23.92 -9.63
N CYS A 18 -23.23 -23.67 -9.00
CA CYS A 18 -23.58 -22.34 -8.49
C CYS A 18 -22.80 -22.00 -7.21
N CYS A 19 -22.50 -22.98 -6.36
CA CYS A 19 -21.78 -22.73 -5.10
C CYS A 19 -20.33 -22.32 -5.33
N ALA A 20 -19.61 -22.98 -6.26
CA ALA A 20 -18.23 -22.63 -6.58
C ALA A 20 -18.07 -21.22 -7.17
N ALA A 21 -19.10 -20.70 -7.83
CA ALA A 21 -19.10 -19.34 -8.38
C ALA A 21 -19.36 -18.26 -7.30
N TRP A 22 -19.99 -18.62 -6.18
CA TRP A 22 -20.26 -17.72 -5.05
C TRP A 22 -18.98 -17.46 -4.22
N GLU A 23 -18.13 -18.48 -4.00
CA GLU A 23 -16.85 -18.33 -3.30
C GLU A 23 -15.91 -17.30 -3.97
N LEU A 24 -15.88 -17.26 -5.31
CA LEU A 24 -15.03 -16.34 -6.07
C LEU A 24 -15.49 -14.87 -6.04
N ARG A 25 -16.73 -14.58 -5.62
CA ARG A 25 -17.27 -13.21 -5.53
C ARG A 25 -16.96 -12.51 -4.21
N HIS A 26 -16.38 -13.22 -3.24
CA HIS A 26 -16.07 -12.69 -1.90
C HIS A 26 -14.57 -12.42 -1.66
N LEU A 27 -13.74 -12.50 -2.70
CA LEU A 27 -12.37 -11.99 -2.58
C LEU A 27 -12.44 -10.47 -2.42
N ASN A 28 -12.03 -9.97 -1.25
CA ASN A 28 -11.77 -8.54 -1.08
C ASN A 28 -10.85 -8.10 -2.23
N PRO A 29 -11.11 -6.94 -2.86
CA PRO A 29 -10.18 -6.42 -3.86
C PRO A 29 -8.79 -6.34 -3.23
N PRO A 30 -7.72 -6.68 -4.00
CA PRO A 30 -6.37 -6.63 -3.48
C PRO A 30 -6.10 -5.24 -2.90
N SER A 31 -5.52 -5.20 -1.70
CA SER A 31 -5.20 -3.93 -1.05
C SER A 31 -4.29 -3.10 -1.95
N PRO A 32 -4.48 -1.77 -2.02
CA PRO A 32 -3.63 -0.92 -2.83
C PRO A 32 -2.16 -1.06 -2.39
N PRO A 33 -1.21 -1.08 -3.33
CA PRO A 33 0.21 -1.15 -2.99
C PRO A 33 0.60 0.05 -2.12
N PRO A 34 1.45 -0.14 -1.10
CA PRO A 34 1.96 0.96 -0.29
C PRO A 34 2.65 2.04 -1.10
N LEU A 35 2.73 3.24 -0.53
CA LEU A 35 3.49 4.36 -1.07
C LEU A 35 4.58 4.79 -0.07
N VAL A 36 5.81 4.86 -0.55
CA VAL A 36 6.95 5.49 0.14
C VAL A 36 7.15 6.89 -0.44
N ILE A 37 7.26 7.89 0.42
CA ILE A 37 7.54 9.28 0.05
C ILE A 37 8.91 9.68 0.58
N TRP A 38 9.73 10.27 -0.28
CA TRP A 38 10.98 10.94 0.12
C TRP A 38 10.92 12.42 -0.25
N HIS A 39 10.99 13.28 0.77
CA HIS A 39 10.92 14.73 0.59
C HIS A 39 12.19 15.32 -0.05
N GLY A 40 12.10 16.59 -0.42
CA GLY A 40 13.22 17.35 -0.98
C GLY A 40 14.05 18.09 0.06
N MET A 41 15.10 18.78 -0.41
CA MET A 41 15.94 19.65 0.42
C MET A 41 15.12 20.72 1.15
N GLY A 42 15.36 20.92 2.45
CA GLY A 42 14.72 21.97 3.24
C GLY A 42 13.29 21.68 3.68
N ASP A 43 12.80 20.46 3.50
CA ASP A 43 11.50 19.99 3.99
C ASP A 43 11.68 18.81 4.96
N SER A 44 10.57 18.26 5.46
CA SER A 44 10.54 17.07 6.32
C SER A 44 9.42 16.12 5.93
N CYS A 45 9.44 14.90 6.48
CA CYS A 45 8.43 13.86 6.30
C CYS A 45 6.98 14.33 6.48
N CYS A 46 6.78 15.29 7.39
CA CYS A 46 5.53 15.41 8.12
C CYS A 46 4.98 16.83 8.19
N ASN A 47 5.57 17.77 7.45
CA ASN A 47 5.11 19.15 7.38
C ASN A 47 3.65 19.22 6.86
N PRO A 48 2.68 19.76 7.64
CA PRO A 48 1.27 19.75 7.26
C PRO A 48 0.93 20.43 5.94
N ILE A 49 1.73 21.42 5.52
CA ILE A 49 1.53 22.17 4.27
C ILE A 49 2.29 21.59 3.07
N SER A 50 3.16 20.60 3.28
CA SER A 50 3.95 19.94 2.23
C SER A 50 3.68 18.43 2.22
N MET A 51 4.62 17.58 2.67
CA MET A 51 4.47 16.12 2.64
C MET A 51 3.26 15.60 3.42
N GLY A 52 2.87 16.28 4.50
CA GLY A 52 1.64 15.97 5.22
C GLY A 52 0.38 16.22 4.38
N ALA A 53 0.38 17.25 3.52
CA ALA A 53 -0.71 17.51 2.59
C ALA A 53 -0.74 16.46 1.46
N ILE A 54 0.42 16.08 0.93
CA ILE A 54 0.54 15.01 -0.09
C ILE A 54 0.02 13.68 0.46
N LYS A 55 0.48 13.28 1.66
CA LYS A 55 0.02 12.05 2.32
C LYS A 55 -1.50 12.03 2.48
N LYS A 56 -2.08 13.10 3.02
CA LYS A 56 -3.54 13.23 3.19
C LYS A 56 -4.29 13.16 1.86
N MET A 57 -3.77 13.79 0.81
CA MET A 57 -4.35 13.73 -0.52
C MET A 57 -4.38 12.29 -1.03
N VAL A 58 -3.25 11.57 -0.97
CA VAL A 58 -3.15 10.18 -1.44
C VAL A 58 -4.09 9.27 -0.65
N GLU A 59 -4.11 9.37 0.69
CA GLU A 59 -4.99 8.57 1.54
C GLU A 59 -6.48 8.83 1.28
N LYS A 60 -6.83 10.04 0.86
CA LYS A 60 -8.20 10.41 0.46
C LYS A 60 -8.60 9.81 -0.89
N GLU A 61 -7.73 9.91 -1.88
CA GLU A 61 -8.03 9.46 -3.25
C GLU A 61 -7.87 7.93 -3.42
N ILE A 62 -7.09 7.28 -2.55
CA ILE A 62 -6.87 5.83 -2.56
C ILE A 62 -7.20 5.24 -1.18
N PRO A 63 -8.48 4.96 -0.88
CA PRO A 63 -8.89 4.43 0.41
C PRO A 63 -8.17 3.12 0.78
N GLY A 64 -7.60 3.08 1.99
CA GLY A 64 -6.91 1.89 2.51
C GLY A 64 -5.43 1.77 2.14
N ILE A 65 -4.86 2.74 1.40
CA ILE A 65 -3.43 2.76 1.11
C ILE A 65 -2.60 3.00 2.38
N TYR A 66 -1.46 2.31 2.48
CA TYR A 66 -0.44 2.60 3.48
C TYR A 66 0.57 3.59 2.91
N VAL A 67 0.72 4.76 3.55
CA VAL A 67 1.70 5.78 3.15
C VAL A 67 2.77 5.97 4.22
N LEU A 68 4.02 5.65 3.87
CA LEU A 68 5.22 5.93 4.64
C LEU A 68 5.92 7.16 4.07
N SER A 69 5.93 8.27 4.82
CA SER A 69 6.76 9.44 4.50
C SER A 69 8.04 9.34 5.31
N LEU A 70 9.19 9.22 4.65
CA LEU A 70 10.48 8.95 5.28
C LEU A 70 10.94 10.14 6.11
N GLU A 71 11.38 9.86 7.35
CA GLU A 71 12.01 10.80 8.28
C GLU A 71 13.44 10.32 8.55
N ILE A 72 14.43 11.16 8.26
CA ILE A 72 15.85 10.88 8.46
C ILE A 72 16.34 11.71 9.64
N GLY A 73 16.17 11.17 10.84
CA GLY A 73 16.51 11.83 12.09
C GLY A 73 15.61 11.32 13.21
N LYS A 74 15.67 11.97 14.37
CA LYS A 74 14.80 11.65 15.52
C LYS A 74 13.54 12.53 15.57
N ASN A 75 13.51 13.60 14.78
CA ASN A 75 12.42 14.57 14.71
C ASN A 75 12.52 15.40 13.42
N MET A 76 11.46 16.14 13.11
CA MET A 76 11.36 16.98 11.92
C MET A 76 12.46 18.04 11.77
N ILE A 77 13.04 18.55 12.86
CA ILE A 77 14.11 19.56 12.77
C ILE A 77 15.39 18.89 12.26
N GLU A 78 15.74 17.75 12.85
CA GLU A 78 16.89 16.95 12.43
C GLU A 78 16.71 16.42 10.98
N ASP A 79 15.48 16.09 10.59
CA ASP A 79 15.12 15.68 9.21
C ASP A 79 15.42 16.79 8.19
N VAL A 80 14.99 18.02 8.49
CA VAL A 80 15.31 19.21 7.66
C VAL A 80 16.81 19.43 7.60
N GLU A 81 17.52 19.41 8.73
CA GLU A 81 18.98 19.62 8.77
C GLU A 81 19.74 18.55 7.99
N ASN A 82 19.36 17.28 8.15
CA ASN A 82 19.97 16.15 7.45
C ASN A 82 19.76 16.22 5.93
N SER A 83 18.68 16.85 5.47
CA SER A 83 18.46 17.09 4.03
C SER A 83 19.56 17.96 3.37
N PHE A 84 20.30 18.75 4.17
CA PHE A 84 21.44 19.56 3.73
C PHE A 84 22.79 18.95 4.10
N PHE A 85 22.93 18.42 5.31
CA PHE A 85 24.24 18.19 5.92
C PHE A 85 24.63 16.72 6.09
N LEU A 86 23.69 15.78 5.95
CA LEU A 86 23.99 14.36 6.09
C LEU A 86 24.41 13.74 4.75
N ASN A 87 25.48 12.96 4.75
CA ASN A 87 25.96 12.24 3.56
C ASN A 87 24.84 11.36 2.97
N VAL A 88 24.55 11.54 1.67
CA VAL A 88 23.45 10.85 0.99
C VAL A 88 23.61 9.32 1.00
N ASN A 89 24.83 8.78 0.94
CA ASN A 89 25.02 7.33 1.01
C ASN A 89 24.61 6.77 2.39
N SER A 90 24.83 7.54 3.46
CA SER A 90 24.33 7.21 4.80
C SER A 90 22.81 7.29 4.85
N GLN A 91 22.20 8.31 4.23
CA GLN A 91 20.74 8.44 4.14
C GLN A 91 20.11 7.24 3.44
N VAL A 92 20.62 6.86 2.28
CA VAL A 92 20.15 5.68 1.52
C VAL A 92 20.27 4.42 2.37
N THR A 93 21.39 4.23 3.08
CA THR A 93 21.57 3.08 3.97
C THR A 93 20.53 3.04 5.10
N ILE A 94 20.26 4.19 5.73
CA ILE A 94 19.22 4.32 6.77
C ILE A 94 17.84 3.98 6.19
N VAL A 95 17.51 4.54 5.02
CA VAL A 95 16.22 4.29 4.37
C VAL A 95 16.06 2.82 4.01
N CYS A 96 17.08 2.17 3.42
CA CYS A 96 17.03 0.73 3.16
C CYS A 96 16.72 -0.09 4.42
N GLN A 97 17.30 0.26 5.57
CA GLN A 97 17.03 -0.41 6.85
C GLN A 97 15.61 -0.16 7.37
N ILE A 98 15.05 1.03 7.15
CA ILE A 98 13.66 1.34 7.49
C ILE A 98 12.72 0.48 6.65
N LEU A 99 12.95 0.45 5.33
CA LEU A 99 12.11 -0.26 4.38
C LEU A 99 12.14 -1.78 4.60
N GLU A 100 13.32 -2.34 4.87
CA GLU A 100 13.49 -3.77 5.17
C GLU A 100 12.72 -4.21 6.42
N LYS A 101 12.61 -3.33 7.43
CA LYS A 101 11.95 -3.66 8.71
C LYS A 101 10.44 -3.48 8.69
N ASP A 102 9.89 -2.83 7.66
CA ASP A 102 8.45 -2.62 7.57
C ASP A 102 7.75 -3.81 6.89
N PRO A 103 6.95 -4.61 7.65
CA PRO A 103 6.28 -5.78 7.09
C PRO A 103 5.25 -5.43 5.99
N LYS A 104 4.74 -4.19 5.96
CA LYS A 104 3.76 -3.77 4.95
C LYS A 104 4.39 -3.58 3.57
N LEU A 105 5.70 -3.44 3.48
CA LEU A 105 6.43 -3.15 2.23
C LEU A 105 7.04 -4.41 1.58
N GLN A 106 6.98 -5.56 2.25
CA GLN A 106 7.66 -6.79 1.83
C GLN A 106 7.08 -7.41 0.56
N GLN A 107 5.84 -7.07 0.21
CA GLN A 107 5.17 -7.50 -1.02
C GLN A 107 5.28 -6.46 -2.15
N GLY A 108 6.23 -5.51 -2.02
CA GLY A 108 6.44 -4.42 -2.95
C GLY A 108 5.75 -3.13 -2.51
N TYR A 109 6.25 -2.02 -3.05
CA TYR A 109 5.73 -0.67 -2.81
C TYR A 109 5.99 0.22 -4.02
N ASN A 110 5.17 1.25 -4.17
CA ASN A 110 5.48 2.38 -5.04
C ASN A 110 6.31 3.41 -4.26
N ALA A 111 7.13 4.18 -4.96
CA ALA A 111 7.88 5.27 -4.35
C ALA A 111 7.73 6.57 -5.15
N ILE A 112 7.63 7.70 -4.45
CA ILE A 112 7.61 9.04 -5.03
C ILE A 112 8.63 9.90 -4.29
N GLY A 113 9.59 10.43 -5.03
CA GLY A 113 10.59 11.37 -4.53
C GLY A 113 10.30 12.78 -5.01
N PHE A 114 10.41 13.75 -4.10
CA PHE A 114 10.25 15.17 -4.41
C PHE A 114 11.61 15.86 -4.50
N SER A 115 11.86 16.58 -5.60
CA SER A 115 13.14 17.26 -5.82
C SER A 115 14.34 16.30 -5.69
N GLN A 116 15.29 16.54 -4.79
CA GLN A 116 16.44 15.63 -4.58
C GLN A 116 16.02 14.21 -4.17
N GLY A 117 14.89 14.04 -3.47
CA GLY A 117 14.37 12.73 -3.08
C GLY A 117 14.07 11.82 -4.27
N GLY A 118 13.84 12.38 -5.47
CA GLY A 118 13.65 11.61 -6.69
C GLY A 118 14.92 10.92 -7.21
N GLN A 119 16.10 11.44 -6.88
CA GLN A 119 17.39 10.82 -7.24
C GLN A 119 17.90 9.88 -6.16
N PHE A 120 17.30 9.91 -4.97
CA PHE A 120 17.70 9.07 -3.82
C PHE A 120 17.00 7.71 -3.82
N LEU A 121 15.91 7.59 -4.59
CA LEU A 121 15.15 6.36 -4.85
C LEU A 121 15.75 5.61 -6.04
#